data_AF-A0A2H5AT60-F1
#
_entry.id   AF-A0A2H5AT60-F1
#
_cell.length_a   1.000
_cell.length_b   1.000
_cell.length_c   1.000
_cell.angle_alpha   90.00
_cell.angle_beta   90.00
_cell.angle_gamma   90.00
#
_symmetry.space_group_name_H-M   'P 1'
#
loop_
_entity.id
_entity.type
_entity.pdbx_description
1 polymer ?
#
loop_
_entity_poly.entity_id
_entity_poly.type
_entity_poly.pdbx_seq_one_letter_code
_entity_poly.pdbx_strand_id
1 'polypeptide(L)'
;MPTVRIRRTLPILVLVLALGPLAAACGGNENGSFDAQPGTPSPSCLQHQQQEPGIRYTAGQKADPTSVLTMMRFYTANGTKAYCDGKPATETDLRWTQLYRSLGGDPSHVAAPS
;
A
#
# COMPACT_ATOMS: atom_id res chain seq x y z
N MET A 1 -10.92 -68.70 -39.59
CA MET A 1 -11.88 -67.90 -40.38
C MET A 1 -13.30 -68.32 -39.96
N PRO A 2 -14.33 -67.45 -39.87
CA PRO A 2 -14.43 -66.07 -40.37
C PRO A 2 -15.08 -65.03 -39.41
N THR A 3 -14.97 -63.76 -39.84
CA THR A 3 -15.93 -62.63 -39.73
C THR A 3 -16.28 -61.94 -38.40
N VAL A 4 -15.58 -60.81 -38.16
CA VAL A 4 -16.09 -59.42 -38.04
C VAL A 4 -17.56 -59.21 -37.67
N ARG A 5 -17.82 -58.40 -36.61
CA ARG A 5 -18.79 -57.28 -36.68
C ARG A 5 -18.56 -56.22 -35.60
N ILE A 6 -18.41 -54.99 -36.11
CA ILE A 6 -18.39 -53.68 -35.44
C ILE A 6 -19.71 -53.43 -34.69
N ARG A 7 -19.65 -52.89 -33.47
CA ARG A 7 -20.72 -52.03 -32.93
C ARG A 7 -20.16 -50.83 -32.17
N ARG A 8 -20.65 -49.68 -32.61
CA ARG A 8 -20.45 -48.32 -32.11
C ARG A 8 -21.01 -48.18 -30.70
N THR A 9 -20.37 -47.37 -29.87
CA THR A 9 -21.03 -46.42 -28.95
C THR A 9 -19.95 -45.57 -28.28
N LEU A 10 -19.89 -44.28 -28.65
CA LEU A 10 -19.27 -43.25 -27.80
C LEU A 10 -20.14 -43.09 -26.55
N PRO A 11 -19.52 -42.92 -25.38
CA PRO A 11 -19.98 -41.92 -24.45
C PRO A 11 -18.88 -40.89 -24.20
N ILE A 12 -19.22 -39.67 -24.59
CA ILE A 12 -18.57 -38.42 -24.22
C ILE A 12 -18.52 -38.34 -22.69
N LEU A 13 -17.32 -38.44 -22.10
CA LEU A 13 -17.11 -38.08 -20.70
C LEU A 13 -16.32 -36.78 -20.65
N VAL A 14 -17.08 -35.70 -20.53
CA VAL A 14 -16.62 -34.37 -20.15
C VAL A 14 -16.09 -34.44 -18.72
N LEU A 15 -14.80 -34.24 -18.53
CA LEU A 15 -14.26 -33.76 -17.26
C LEU A 15 -13.22 -32.69 -17.55
N VAL A 16 -13.72 -31.47 -17.71
CA VAL A 16 -12.94 -30.23 -17.74
C VAL A 16 -12.23 -30.12 -16.40
N LEU A 17 -10.95 -30.47 -16.37
CA LEU A 17 -10.04 -30.11 -15.29
C LEU A 17 -9.91 -28.59 -15.31
N ALA A 18 -10.62 -27.96 -14.37
CA ALA A 18 -10.47 -26.55 -14.05
C ALA A 18 -9.03 -26.29 -13.59
N LEU A 19 -8.17 -25.90 -14.54
CA LEU A 19 -6.93 -25.18 -14.28
C LEU A 19 -7.35 -23.80 -13.73
N GLY A 20 -7.58 -23.73 -12.43
CA GLY A 20 -7.72 -22.46 -11.73
C GLY A 20 -6.40 -21.70 -11.86
N PRO A 21 -6.40 -20.46 -12.41
CA PRO A 21 -5.20 -19.67 -12.41
C PRO A 21 -4.82 -19.39 -10.95
N LEU A 22 -3.61 -19.79 -10.56
CA LEU A 22 -2.93 -19.24 -9.40
C LEU A 22 -2.80 -17.74 -9.68
N ALA A 23 -3.78 -16.96 -9.24
CA ALA A 23 -3.60 -15.54 -9.04
C ALA A 23 -2.54 -15.41 -7.95
N ALA A 24 -1.27 -15.39 -8.37
CA ALA A 24 -0.20 -14.81 -7.58
C ALA A 24 -0.63 -13.36 -7.35
N ALA A 25 -1.30 -13.13 -6.21
CA ALA A 25 -1.47 -11.79 -5.70
C ALA A 25 -0.06 -11.26 -5.48
N CYS A 26 0.40 -10.41 -6.40
CA CYS A 26 1.54 -9.53 -6.19
C CYS A 26 1.14 -8.48 -5.14
N GLY A 27 0.76 -8.92 -3.93
CA GLY A 27 0.66 -8.09 -2.76
C GLY A 27 2.09 -7.87 -2.28
N GLY A 28 2.78 -6.93 -2.91
CA GLY A 28 4.08 -6.50 -2.42
C GLY A 28 3.87 -5.99 -1.00
N ASN A 29 4.36 -6.74 -0.01
CA ASN A 29 4.21 -6.50 1.42
C ASN A 29 4.15 -4.98 1.73
N GLU A 30 2.93 -4.45 1.86
CA GLU A 30 2.64 -3.02 2.03
C GLU A 30 2.77 -2.58 3.48
N ASN A 31 3.34 -3.44 4.33
CA ASN A 31 3.53 -3.18 5.74
C ASN A 31 4.27 -1.85 5.94
N GLY A 32 3.55 -0.92 6.55
CA GLY A 32 4.04 0.40 6.93
C GLY A 32 4.28 1.35 5.78
N SER A 33 3.44 1.28 4.74
CA SER A 33 3.42 2.28 3.67
C SER A 33 2.81 3.60 4.13
N PHE A 34 3.39 4.71 3.67
CA PHE A 34 2.83 6.05 3.80
C PHE A 34 1.78 6.32 2.72
N ASP A 35 0.61 6.84 3.11
CA ASP A 35 -0.37 7.37 2.17
C ASP A 35 -0.08 8.85 1.89
N ALA A 36 0.51 9.12 0.73
CA ALA A 36 0.80 10.48 0.23
C ALA A 36 -0.38 11.11 -0.54
N GLN A 37 -1.57 10.51 -0.49
CA GLN A 37 -2.77 10.95 -1.20
C GLN A 37 -2.52 11.27 -2.68
N PRO A 38 -1.99 10.32 -3.49
CA PRO A 38 -1.41 10.59 -4.82
C PRO A 38 -2.41 11.14 -5.85
N GLY A 39 -3.72 10.97 -5.63
CA GLY A 39 -4.78 11.57 -6.46
C GLY A 39 -5.04 13.06 -6.18
N THR A 40 -4.46 13.62 -5.12
CA THR A 40 -4.68 15.00 -4.68
C THR A 40 -3.35 15.60 -4.15
N PRO A 41 -2.46 16.11 -5.04
CA PRO A 41 -1.15 16.62 -4.62
C PRO A 41 -1.19 17.76 -3.59
N SER A 42 -2.24 18.58 -3.63
CA SER A 42 -2.53 19.65 -2.68
C SER A 42 -3.91 19.43 -2.07
N PRO A 43 -4.08 18.44 -1.18
CA PRO A 43 -5.38 18.14 -0.62
C PRO A 43 -5.86 19.31 0.25
N SER A 44 -7.18 19.48 0.42
CA SER A 44 -7.70 20.49 1.34
C SER A 44 -7.53 20.10 2.81
N CYS A 45 -7.44 18.79 3.09
CA CYS A 45 -7.26 18.19 4.42
C CYS A 45 -6.40 16.91 4.33
N LEU A 46 -5.85 16.46 5.45
CA LEU A 46 -5.06 15.23 5.54
C LEU A 46 -5.95 14.02 5.85
N GLN A 47 -5.65 12.90 5.20
CA GLN A 47 -6.17 11.60 5.62
C GLN A 47 -5.30 11.01 6.74
N HIS A 48 -5.92 10.32 7.70
CA HIS A 48 -5.20 9.61 8.74
C HIS A 48 -4.39 8.45 8.15
N GLN A 49 -3.13 8.34 8.58
CA GLN A 49 -2.29 7.21 8.21
C GLN A 49 -2.82 5.93 8.87
N GLN A 50 -2.95 4.86 8.09
CA GLN A 50 -3.51 3.58 8.57
C GLN A 50 -2.44 2.63 9.12
N GLN A 51 -1.16 2.90 8.84
CA GLN A 51 -0.05 2.01 9.18
C GLN A 51 1.09 2.80 9.82
N GLU A 52 1.79 2.20 10.79
CA GLU A 52 3.02 2.79 11.34
C GLU A 52 4.17 2.78 10.31
N PRO A 53 5.20 3.63 10.46
CA PRO A 53 6.33 3.64 9.54
C PRO A 53 7.06 2.30 9.40
N GLY A 54 7.04 1.75 8.18
CA GLY A 54 7.69 0.48 7.86
C GLY A 54 9.20 0.59 7.61
N ILE A 55 9.84 -0.57 7.38
CA ILE A 55 11.29 -0.67 7.11
C ILE A 55 11.74 0.14 5.89
N ARG A 56 10.84 0.42 4.94
CA ARG A 56 11.12 1.28 3.78
C ARG A 56 11.51 2.71 4.18
N TYR A 57 11.21 3.11 5.41
CA TYR A 57 11.51 4.45 5.93
C TYR A 57 12.49 4.40 7.11
N THR A 58 12.48 3.33 7.90
CA THR A 58 13.21 3.26 9.18
C THR A 58 14.53 2.49 9.12
N ALA A 59 14.86 1.81 8.00
CA ALA A 59 16.06 0.98 7.88
C ALA A 59 17.38 1.77 7.67
N GLY A 60 17.42 3.06 8.04
CA GLY A 60 18.60 3.92 7.91
C GLY A 60 19.11 3.98 6.46
N GLN A 61 20.38 3.65 6.24
CA GLN A 61 20.98 3.62 4.89
C GLN A 61 20.34 2.59 3.93
N LYS A 62 19.55 1.65 4.46
CA LYS A 62 18.81 0.65 3.66
C LYS A 62 17.34 1.03 3.45
N ALA A 63 16.90 2.20 3.92
CA ALA A 63 15.57 2.72 3.61
C ALA A 63 15.45 2.96 2.10
N ASP A 64 14.22 2.88 1.58
CA ASP A 64 13.94 3.22 0.18
C ASP A 64 13.92 4.74 0.01
N PRO A 65 14.88 5.34 -0.71
CA PRO A 65 14.98 6.78 -0.86
C PRO A 65 13.75 7.38 -1.54
N THR A 66 13.08 6.64 -2.43
CA THR A 66 11.91 7.15 -3.15
C THR A 66 10.72 7.30 -2.20
N SER A 67 10.47 6.27 -1.38
CA SER A 67 9.45 6.30 -0.33
C SER A 67 9.71 7.43 0.67
N VAL A 68 10.95 7.56 1.15
CA VAL A 68 11.35 8.63 2.08
C VAL A 68 11.12 10.01 1.47
N LEU A 69 11.63 10.27 0.27
CA LEU A 69 11.49 11.58 -0.38
C LEU A 69 10.04 11.93 -0.70
N THR A 70 9.20 10.93 -1.01
CA THR A 70 7.76 11.14 -1.23
C THR A 70 7.09 11.61 0.06
N MET A 71 7.34 10.94 1.18
CA MET A 71 6.82 11.35 2.50
C MET A 71 7.34 12.73 2.91
N MET A 72 8.63 13.01 2.71
CA MET A 72 9.24 14.30 3.04
C MET A 72 8.59 15.45 2.25
N ARG A 73 8.43 15.29 0.93
CA ARG A 73 7.78 16.29 0.07
C ARG A 73 6.33 16.52 0.47
N PHE A 74 5.60 15.45 0.77
CA PHE A 74 4.21 15.55 1.16
C PHE A 74 4.04 16.37 2.44
N TYR A 75 4.79 16.06 3.50
CA TYR A 75 4.70 16.83 4.75
C TYR A 75 5.14 18.28 4.58
N THR A 76 6.24 18.54 3.86
CA THR A 76 6.68 19.91 3.59
C THR A 76 5.60 20.76 2.91
N ALA A 77 4.82 20.17 2.00
CA ALA A 77 3.76 20.90 1.29
C ALA A 77 2.44 20.99 2.07
N ASN A 78 2.10 19.95 2.84
CA ASN A 78 0.72 19.72 3.30
C ASN A 78 0.58 19.49 4.80
N GLY A 79 1.67 19.27 5.55
CA GLY A 79 1.63 18.70 6.90
C GLY A 79 1.01 19.58 7.99
N THR A 80 0.73 20.85 7.71
CA THR A 80 0.01 21.76 8.62
C THR A 80 -1.49 21.79 8.40
N LYS A 81 -2.01 21.08 7.40
CA LYS A 81 -3.45 20.99 7.13
C LYS A 81 -4.14 20.17 8.23
N ALA A 82 -5.38 20.53 8.52
CA ALA A 82 -6.23 19.76 9.42
C ALA A 82 -6.60 18.40 8.82
N TYR A 83 -6.92 17.42 9.67
CA TYR A 83 -7.44 16.13 9.23
C TYR A 83 -8.87 16.26 8.70
N CYS A 84 -9.21 15.41 7.72
CA CYS A 84 -10.48 15.50 7.01
C CYS A 84 -11.71 15.25 7.88
N ASP A 85 -11.57 14.52 8.99
CA ASP A 85 -12.66 14.30 9.96
C ASP A 85 -12.69 15.36 11.08
N GLY A 86 -11.81 16.37 11.01
CA GLY A 86 -11.68 17.44 11.99
C GLY A 86 -11.10 17.02 13.33
N LYS A 87 -10.63 15.78 13.48
CA LYS A 87 -10.04 15.30 14.74
C LYS A 87 -8.55 15.61 14.82
N PRO A 88 -7.96 15.54 16.04
CA PRO A 88 -6.52 15.60 16.21
C PRO A 88 -5.79 14.44 15.51
N ALA A 89 -4.47 14.58 15.38
CA ALA A 89 -3.60 13.51 14.90
C ALA A 89 -3.75 12.25 15.78
N THR A 90 -3.81 11.08 15.14
CA THR A 90 -3.77 9.79 15.83
C THR A 90 -2.35 9.46 16.28
N GLU A 91 -2.17 8.44 17.11
CA GLU A 91 -0.84 7.94 17.47
C GLU A 91 -0.02 7.57 16.21
N THR A 92 -0.65 6.93 15.22
CA THR A 92 -0.02 6.57 13.95
C THR A 92 0.49 7.80 13.20
N ASP A 93 -0.32 8.86 13.13
CA ASP A 93 0.08 10.12 12.50
C ASP A 93 1.26 10.78 13.21
N LEU A 94 1.26 10.72 14.55
CA LEU A 94 2.33 11.25 15.37
C LEU A 94 3.65 10.49 15.12
N ARG A 95 3.62 9.17 14.89
CA ARG A 95 4.80 8.39 14.50
C ARG A 95 5.37 8.86 13.17
N TRP A 96 4.54 9.15 12.18
CA TRP A 96 4.99 9.66 10.89
C TRP A 96 5.58 11.07 10.96
N THR A 97 4.93 11.99 11.68
CA THR A 97 5.49 13.35 11.86
C THR A 97 6.76 13.34 12.72
N GLN A 98 6.88 12.41 13.68
CA GLN A 98 8.13 12.16 14.40
C GLN A 98 9.24 11.66 13.47
N LEU A 99 8.94 10.70 12.60
CA LEU A 99 9.88 10.20 11.60
C LEU A 99 10.35 11.33 10.67
N TYR A 100 9.42 12.14 10.13
CA TYR A 100 9.74 13.31 9.31
C TYR A 100 10.75 14.24 9.98
N ARG A 101 10.50 14.61 11.24
CA ARG A 101 11.45 15.45 12.02
C ARG A 101 12.79 14.76 12.23
N SER A 102 12.79 13.46 12.55
CA SER A 102 14.03 12.70 12.77
C SER A 102 14.91 12.59 11.51
N LEU A 103 14.29 12.65 10.34
CA LEU A 103 14.96 12.66 9.03
C LEU A 103 15.37 14.08 8.58
N GLY A 104 15.24 15.09 9.45
CA GLY A 104 15.63 16.47 9.18
C GLY A 104 14.53 17.35 8.60
N GLY A 105 13.27 16.91 8.64
CA GLY A 105 12.12 17.72 8.27
C GLY A 105 11.92 18.90 9.20
N ASP A 106 11.56 20.06 8.65
CA ASP A 106 11.34 21.29 9.43
C ASP A 106 10.05 21.16 10.26
N PRO A 107 10.12 21.26 11.61
CA PRO A 107 8.95 21.13 12.46
C PRO A 107 7.80 22.10 12.14
N SER A 108 8.06 23.23 11.49
CA SER A 108 7.02 24.20 11.08
C SER A 108 6.10 23.68 9.96
N HIS A 109 6.49 22.61 9.25
CA HIS A 109 5.68 21.98 8.21
C HIS A 109 4.74 20.88 8.71
N VAL A 110 4.75 20.58 10.00
CA VAL A 110 3.82 19.62 10.60
C VAL A 110 3.08 20.28 11.76
N ALA A 111 1.81 19.89 11.96
CA ALA A 111 1.06 20.36 13.12
C ALA A 111 1.80 20.00 14.42
N ALA A 112 1.79 20.92 15.39
CA ALA A 112 2.35 20.65 16.71
C ALA A 112 1.55 19.53 17.40
N PRO A 113 2.22 18.62 18.13
CA PRO A 113 1.51 17.64 18.95
C PRO A 113 0.63 18.38 19.97
N SER A 114 -0.64 17.97 20.07
CA SER A 114 -1.66 18.54 20.97
C SER A 114 -1.51 17.99 22.38
#